data_AF-A0A940DFT9-F1
#
_entry.id   AF-A0A940DFT9-F1
#
_cell.length_a   1.000
_cell.length_b   1.000
_cell.length_c   1.000
_cell.angle_alpha   90.00
_cell.angle_beta   90.00
_cell.angle_gamma   90.00
#
_symmetry.space_group_name_H-M   'P 1'
#
loop_
_entity.id
_entity.type
_entity.pdbx_description
1 polymer ?
#
loop_
_entity_poly.entity_id
_entity_poly.type
_entity_poly.pdbx_seq_one_letter_code
_entity_poly.pdbx_strand_id
1 'polypeptide(L)'
;EAGRRFLGMRHYDVQLIGGMVLHSGAIAEMITGEGKTLVATLPAYLNALEGKGVHVITVNDYLARRDMEWMGPLYMGLGLTVGTIQSGMEADERQRSYACDITYGTNNEFGFDYLRDNMRMAARGDERFPSQMQQSQGRLNFAIVDEVDNILIDEARTPLIISGPAHDDVTKYARADKVARQLKADDHFEVQEKEHTVSLTESGVRQAEKLAGVESFYTAGNMEW
;
A
#
# COMPACT_ATOMS: atom_id res chain seq x y z
N GLU A 1 33.54 6.64 -5.66
CA GLU A 1 33.99 7.17 -6.96
C GLU A 1 32.85 7.84 -7.74
N ALA A 2 31.72 7.17 -7.99
CA ALA A 2 30.59 7.76 -8.71
C ALA A 2 30.08 9.07 -8.10
N GLY A 3 29.93 9.16 -6.77
CA GLY A 3 29.58 10.42 -6.10
C GLY A 3 30.54 11.56 -6.43
N ARG A 4 31.86 11.28 -6.49
CA ARG A 4 32.86 12.28 -6.87
C ARG A 4 32.69 12.72 -8.32
N ARG A 5 32.43 11.79 -9.24
CA ARG A 5 32.34 12.05 -10.67
C ARG A 5 31.06 12.77 -11.08
N PHE A 6 29.92 12.32 -10.55
CA PHE A 6 28.60 12.77 -10.99
C PHE A 6 28.01 13.85 -10.08
N LEU A 7 28.39 13.88 -8.80
CA LEU A 7 27.85 14.84 -7.82
C LEU A 7 28.90 15.80 -7.27
N GLY A 8 30.19 15.61 -7.58
CA GLY A 8 31.28 16.37 -6.97
C GLY A 8 31.51 16.05 -5.48
N MET A 9 30.86 14.99 -4.95
CA MET A 9 30.88 14.64 -3.53
C MET A 9 31.54 13.28 -3.30
N ARG A 10 32.69 13.25 -2.62
CA ARG A 10 33.31 11.99 -2.20
C ARG A 10 32.81 11.63 -0.81
N HIS A 11 32.36 10.39 -0.64
CA HIS A 11 32.06 9.86 0.70
C HIS A 11 33.27 9.99 1.63
N TYR A 12 33.02 10.45 2.85
CA TYR A 12 33.97 10.40 3.95
C TYR A 12 34.04 9.00 4.55
N ASP A 13 35.09 8.70 5.30
CA ASP A 13 35.30 7.36 5.86
C ASP A 13 34.18 6.97 6.84
N VAL A 14 33.68 7.93 7.64
CA VAL A 14 32.52 7.73 8.53
C VAL A 14 31.23 7.44 7.75
N GLN A 15 31.08 8.01 6.54
CA GLN A 15 29.93 7.76 5.68
C GLN A 15 29.98 6.34 5.09
N LEU A 16 31.18 5.82 4.80
CA LEU A 16 31.36 4.43 4.38
C LEU A 16 30.96 3.47 5.52
N ILE A 17 31.35 3.77 6.75
CA ILE A 17 30.94 2.99 7.94
C ILE A 17 29.41 3.01 8.08
N GLY A 18 28.78 4.19 7.97
CA GLY A 18 27.32 4.31 8.00
C GLY A 18 26.64 3.46 6.91
N GLY A 19 27.19 3.45 5.70
CA GLY A 19 26.69 2.61 4.61
C GLY A 19 26.78 1.10 4.91
N MET A 20 27.86 0.65 5.56
CA MET A 20 28.01 -0.76 5.98
C MET A 20 26.99 -1.13 7.06
N VAL A 21 26.75 -0.24 8.02
CA VAL A 21 25.74 -0.44 9.08
C VAL A 21 24.34 -0.56 8.47
N LEU A 22 23.96 0.35 7.57
CA LEU A 22 22.68 0.30 6.88
C LEU A 22 22.52 -1.00 6.05
N HIS A 23 23.58 -1.41 5.33
CA HIS A 23 23.55 -2.66 4.56
C HIS A 23 23.35 -3.90 5.47
N SER A 24 23.87 -3.87 6.70
CA SER A 24 23.68 -4.95 7.67
C SER A 24 22.28 -5.01 8.31
N GLY A 25 21.38 -4.10 7.94
CA GLY A 25 20.01 -4.03 8.49
C GLY A 25 19.92 -3.35 9.86
N ALA A 26 20.93 -2.57 10.24
CA ALA A 26 20.98 -1.83 11.50
C ALA A 26 20.74 -0.32 11.29
N ILE A 27 20.47 0.38 12.40
CA ILE A 27 20.28 1.84 12.39
C ILE A 27 21.66 2.52 12.48
N ALA A 28 21.98 3.34 11.49
CA ALA A 28 23.16 4.20 11.51
C ALA A 28 22.78 5.57 12.09
N GLU A 29 23.09 5.81 13.37
CA GLU A 29 22.89 7.11 13.99
C GLU A 29 23.97 8.09 13.51
N MET A 30 23.55 9.13 12.80
CA MET A 30 24.41 10.17 12.26
C MET A 30 23.81 11.53 12.55
N ILE A 31 24.62 12.47 13.03
CA ILE A 31 24.16 13.83 13.36
C ILE A 31 23.72 14.55 12.07
N THR A 32 22.72 15.43 12.17
CA THR A 32 22.29 16.28 11.06
C THR A 32 23.48 17.03 10.46
N GLY A 33 23.61 16.96 9.13
CA GLY A 33 24.75 17.54 8.40
C GLY A 33 25.85 16.56 8.03
N GLU A 34 25.86 15.34 8.59
CA GLU A 34 26.83 14.28 8.24
C GLU A 34 26.59 13.66 6.84
N GLY A 35 25.56 14.10 6.12
CA GLY A 35 25.28 13.67 4.75
C GLY A 35 24.57 12.31 4.64
N LYS A 36 23.57 12.06 5.51
CA LYS A 36 22.71 10.84 5.49
C LYS A 36 22.21 10.49 4.07
N THR A 37 21.76 11.50 3.31
CA THR A 37 21.28 11.32 1.92
C THR A 37 22.35 10.70 1.02
N LEU A 38 23.60 11.16 1.11
CA LEU A 38 24.71 10.60 0.33
C LEU A 38 25.10 9.21 0.85
N VAL A 39 25.06 8.98 2.16
CA VAL A 39 25.35 7.68 2.79
C VAL A 39 24.40 6.60 2.27
N ALA A 40 23.09 6.89 2.19
CA ALA A 40 22.06 5.95 1.73
C ALA A 40 22.32 5.39 0.32
N THR A 41 23.07 6.12 -0.52
CA THR A 41 23.42 5.65 -1.87
C THR A 41 24.28 4.40 -1.89
N LEU A 42 25.10 4.17 -0.86
CA LEU A 42 25.98 3.00 -0.77
C LEU A 42 25.19 1.69 -0.61
N PRO A 43 24.37 1.51 0.45
CA PRO A 43 23.56 0.32 0.60
C PRO A 43 22.44 0.24 -0.44
N ALA A 44 21.91 1.37 -0.93
CA ALA A 44 20.89 1.36 -1.97
C ALA A 44 21.45 0.76 -3.27
N TYR A 45 22.60 1.25 -3.73
CA TYR A 45 23.25 0.71 -4.93
C TYR A 45 23.58 -0.78 -4.78
N LEU A 46 24.23 -1.16 -3.67
CA LEU A 46 24.66 -2.55 -3.45
C LEU A 46 23.48 -3.53 -3.45
N ASN A 47 22.41 -3.23 -2.71
CA ASN A 47 21.24 -4.11 -2.64
C ASN A 47 20.40 -4.08 -3.93
N ALA A 48 20.44 -2.99 -4.68
CA ALA A 48 19.74 -2.90 -5.96
C ALA A 48 20.34 -3.83 -7.04
N LEU A 49 21.63 -4.21 -6.93
CA LEU A 49 22.28 -5.15 -7.86
C LEU A 49 21.63 -6.54 -7.89
N GLU A 50 20.84 -6.91 -6.88
CA GLU A 50 20.07 -8.15 -6.91
C GLU A 50 18.87 -8.12 -7.87
N GLY A 51 18.51 -6.95 -8.41
CA GLY A 51 17.37 -6.77 -9.31
C GLY A 51 16.00 -6.98 -8.64
N LYS A 52 15.95 -6.93 -7.30
CA LYS A 52 14.73 -7.13 -6.50
C LYS A 52 14.11 -5.83 -5.98
N GLY A 53 14.71 -4.68 -6.31
CA GLY A 53 14.27 -3.36 -5.88
C GLY A 53 14.77 -2.95 -4.48
N VAL A 54 14.94 -1.64 -4.30
CA VAL A 54 15.23 -0.98 -3.03
C VAL A 54 14.29 0.20 -2.83
N HIS A 55 13.67 0.30 -1.66
CA HIS A 55 12.85 1.45 -1.28
C HIS A 55 13.66 2.42 -0.41
N VAL A 56 13.71 3.69 -0.77
CA VAL A 56 14.26 4.76 0.07
C VAL A 56 13.10 5.61 0.58
N ILE A 57 12.85 5.51 1.89
CA ILE A 57 11.69 6.07 2.56
C ILE A 57 12.11 7.36 3.27
N THR A 58 11.35 8.42 3.07
CA THR A 58 11.53 9.71 3.76
C THR A 58 10.18 10.26 4.24
N VAL A 59 10.19 11.40 4.93
CA VAL A 59 9.03 11.93 5.66
C VAL A 59 8.02 12.68 4.78
N ASN A 60 8.41 13.19 3.60
CA ASN A 60 7.47 13.89 2.71
C ASN A 60 7.86 13.81 1.22
N ASP A 61 6.86 14.04 0.35
CA ASP A 61 6.97 13.94 -1.11
C ASP A 61 8.02 14.90 -1.70
N TYR A 62 8.21 16.08 -1.11
CA TYR A 62 9.22 17.03 -1.57
C TYR A 62 10.63 16.46 -1.35
N LEU A 63 10.92 15.93 -0.16
CA LEU A 63 12.21 15.30 0.14
C LEU A 63 12.43 14.06 -0.74
N ALA A 64 11.40 13.24 -0.93
CA ALA A 64 11.51 12.03 -1.75
C ALA A 64 11.93 12.39 -3.19
N ARG A 65 11.24 13.35 -3.80
CA ARG A 65 11.55 13.82 -5.15
C ARG A 65 12.91 14.50 -5.20
N ARG A 66 13.21 15.40 -4.28
CA ARG A 66 14.49 16.12 -4.22
C ARG A 66 15.66 15.15 -4.13
N ASP A 67 15.58 14.17 -3.24
CA ASP A 67 16.69 13.24 -2.99
C ASP A 67 16.85 12.24 -4.13
N MET A 68 15.75 11.82 -4.74
CA MET A 68 15.76 11.04 -5.99
C MET A 68 16.45 11.82 -7.12
N GLU A 69 16.06 13.07 -7.37
CA GLU A 69 16.65 13.91 -8.42
C GLU A 69 18.12 14.24 -8.12
N TRP A 70 18.46 14.47 -6.85
CA TRP A 70 19.82 14.83 -6.45
C TRP A 70 20.78 13.63 -6.51
N MET A 71 20.36 12.45 -6.05
CA MET A 71 21.20 11.23 -6.09
C MET A 71 21.09 10.48 -7.43
N GLY A 72 20.08 10.78 -8.24
CA GLY A 72 19.81 10.16 -9.54
C GLY A 72 21.02 10.07 -10.48
N PRO A 73 21.80 11.16 -10.70
CA PRO A 73 22.99 11.11 -11.55
C PRO A 73 24.03 10.08 -11.09
N LEU A 74 24.14 9.82 -9.79
CA LEU A 74 25.04 8.79 -9.26
C LEU A 74 24.54 7.40 -9.66
N TYR A 75 23.26 7.10 -9.46
CA TYR A 75 22.68 5.79 -9.79
C TYR A 75 22.66 5.53 -11.30
N MET A 76 22.18 6.50 -12.08
CA MET A 76 22.13 6.41 -13.55
C MET A 76 23.52 6.34 -14.16
N GLY A 77 24.48 7.08 -13.62
CA GLY A 77 25.89 7.00 -14.02
C GLY A 77 26.54 5.63 -13.74
N LEU A 78 25.94 4.82 -12.86
CA LEU A 78 26.32 3.44 -12.57
C LEU A 78 25.43 2.41 -13.27
N GLY A 79 24.51 2.84 -14.13
CA GLY A 79 23.63 1.97 -14.92
C GLY A 79 22.35 1.52 -14.22
N LEU A 80 22.02 2.06 -13.05
CA LEU A 80 20.75 1.79 -12.37
C LEU A 80 19.67 2.80 -12.76
N THR A 81 18.43 2.36 -12.68
CA THR A 81 17.23 3.19 -12.81
C THR A 81 16.75 3.63 -11.43
N VAL A 82 16.20 4.85 -11.36
CA VAL A 82 15.62 5.40 -10.14
C VAL A 82 14.26 6.01 -10.43
N GLY A 83 13.30 5.79 -9.55
CA GLY A 83 11.94 6.37 -9.61
C GLY A 83 11.53 7.00 -8.30
N THR A 84 10.44 7.76 -8.32
CA THR A 84 9.81 8.29 -7.09
C THR A 84 8.31 8.03 -7.14
N ILE A 85 7.71 7.66 -6.02
CA ILE A 85 6.26 7.64 -5.85
C ILE A 85 5.83 8.92 -5.11
N GLN A 86 4.70 9.49 -5.51
CA GLN A 86 4.12 10.71 -4.99
C GLN A 86 2.61 10.57 -4.89
N SER A 87 2.00 11.40 -4.05
CA SER A 87 0.56 11.43 -3.91
C SER A 87 -0.12 11.79 -5.24
N GLY A 88 -1.25 11.14 -5.52
CA GLY A 88 -2.03 11.35 -6.75
C GLY A 88 -1.51 10.66 -8.01
N MET A 89 -0.38 9.93 -7.95
CA MET A 89 0.07 9.11 -9.08
C MET A 89 -0.88 7.96 -9.38
N GLU A 90 -1.13 7.75 -10.67
CA GLU A 90 -1.95 6.65 -11.18
C GLU A 90 -1.21 5.30 -11.09
N ALA A 91 -1.96 4.20 -11.20
CA ALA A 91 -1.42 2.85 -11.00
C ALA A 91 -0.28 2.51 -11.99
N ASP A 92 -0.36 2.96 -13.23
CA ASP A 92 0.67 2.72 -14.24
C ASP A 92 1.95 3.52 -13.96
N GLU A 93 1.84 4.76 -13.49
CA GLU A 93 2.96 5.59 -13.04
C GLU A 93 3.67 4.98 -11.84
N ARG A 94 2.90 4.46 -10.87
CA ARG A 94 3.44 3.75 -9.72
C ARG A 94 4.15 2.47 -10.15
N GLN A 95 3.54 1.65 -11.00
CA GLN A 95 4.17 0.43 -11.52
C GLN A 95 5.49 0.70 -12.23
N ARG A 96 5.59 1.81 -13.00
CA ARG A 96 6.85 2.25 -13.61
C ARG A 96 7.88 2.59 -12.54
N SER A 97 7.49 3.31 -11.49
CA SER A 97 8.41 3.70 -10.40
C SER A 97 8.89 2.52 -9.56
N TYR A 98 8.01 1.54 -9.30
CA TYR A 98 8.36 0.26 -8.66
C TYR A 98 9.04 -0.74 -9.60
N ALA A 99 9.18 -0.42 -10.90
CA ALA A 99 10.00 -1.20 -11.83
C ALA A 99 11.45 -0.71 -11.87
N CYS A 100 11.73 0.47 -11.29
CA CYS A 100 13.09 0.95 -11.14
C CYS A 100 13.87 0.12 -10.11
N ASP A 101 15.19 0.09 -10.25
CA ASP A 101 16.08 -0.61 -9.31
C ASP A 101 16.01 0.02 -7.90
N ILE A 102 15.79 1.34 -7.84
CA ILE A 102 15.62 2.12 -6.61
C ILE A 102 14.36 2.98 -6.73
N THR A 103 13.51 2.95 -5.71
CA THR A 103 12.28 3.75 -5.65
C THR A 103 12.32 4.62 -4.38
N TYR A 104 12.22 5.94 -4.56
CA TYR A 104 12.04 6.90 -3.46
C TYR A 104 10.56 7.12 -3.19
N GLY A 105 10.20 7.40 -1.93
CA GLY A 105 8.82 7.68 -1.56
C GLY A 105 8.66 7.97 -0.08
N THR A 106 7.42 8.21 0.33
CA THR A 106 7.08 8.35 1.75
C THR A 106 6.55 7.06 2.32
N ASN A 107 6.65 6.90 3.64
CA ASN A 107 6.06 5.77 4.36
C ASN A 107 4.55 5.65 4.08
N ASN A 108 3.84 6.78 4.01
CA ASN A 108 2.42 6.85 3.67
C ASN A 108 2.16 6.28 2.26
N GLU A 109 2.91 6.72 1.25
CA GLU A 109 2.70 6.26 -0.12
C GLU A 109 3.02 4.76 -0.30
N PHE A 110 4.14 4.28 0.26
CA PHE A 110 4.45 2.85 0.25
C PHE A 110 3.41 2.02 1.02
N GLY A 111 2.97 2.48 2.19
CA GLY A 111 2.00 1.77 3.00
C GLY A 111 0.61 1.73 2.35
N PHE A 112 0.15 2.85 1.79
CA PHE A 112 -1.13 2.89 1.08
C PHE A 112 -1.11 2.11 -0.22
N ASP A 113 0.00 2.05 -0.94
CA ASP A 113 0.13 1.17 -2.10
C ASP A 113 0.05 -0.31 -1.70
N TYR A 114 0.68 -0.71 -0.60
CA TYR A 114 0.54 -2.06 -0.08
C TYR A 114 -0.92 -2.39 0.26
N LEU A 115 -1.62 -1.49 0.95
CA LEU A 115 -3.04 -1.67 1.27
C LEU A 115 -3.91 -1.75 -0.01
N ARG A 116 -3.69 -0.86 -0.97
CA ARG A 116 -4.39 -0.86 -2.27
C ARG A 116 -4.14 -2.15 -3.04
N ASP A 117 -2.92 -2.65 -3.06
CA ASP A 117 -2.54 -3.88 -3.77
C ASP A 117 -3.22 -5.13 -3.23
N ASN A 118 -3.57 -5.15 -1.93
CA ASN A 118 -4.35 -6.23 -1.33
C ASN A 118 -5.86 -6.14 -1.66
N MET A 119 -6.31 -5.07 -2.32
CA MET A 119 -7.68 -4.90 -2.83
C MET A 119 -7.76 -4.98 -4.37
N ARG A 120 -6.62 -5.16 -5.06
CA ARG A 120 -6.58 -5.28 -6.53
C ARG A 120 -7.07 -6.66 -6.98
N MET A 121 -7.63 -6.71 -8.18
CA MET A 121 -8.22 -7.93 -8.76
C MET A 121 -7.17 -8.94 -9.23
N ALA A 122 -5.95 -8.48 -9.51
CA ALA A 122 -4.91 -9.31 -10.11
C ALA A 122 -3.52 -8.99 -9.57
N ALA A 123 -2.64 -9.99 -9.57
CA ALA A 123 -1.24 -9.82 -9.23
C ALA A 123 -0.50 -9.03 -10.32
N ARG A 124 0.63 -8.42 -9.94
CA ARG A 124 1.51 -7.73 -10.90
C ARG A 124 2.03 -8.70 -11.96
N GLY A 125 1.89 -8.34 -13.23
CA GLY A 125 2.32 -9.15 -14.37
C GLY A 125 1.28 -10.16 -14.90
N ASP A 126 0.04 -10.13 -14.40
CA ASP A 126 -1.03 -10.98 -14.94
C ASP A 126 -1.56 -10.41 -16.27
N GLU A 127 -1.14 -11.01 -17.38
CA GLU A 127 -1.49 -10.57 -18.74
C GLU A 127 -2.99 -10.58 -19.06
N ARG A 128 -3.82 -11.25 -18.24
CA ARG A 128 -5.28 -11.30 -18.43
C ARG A 128 -5.99 -10.01 -18.01
N PHE A 129 -5.33 -9.17 -17.20
CA PHE A 129 -5.91 -7.95 -16.65
C PHE A 129 -5.15 -6.71 -17.13
N PRO A 130 -5.82 -5.58 -17.36
CA PRO A 130 -5.13 -4.34 -17.66
C PRO A 130 -4.30 -3.88 -16.46
N SER A 131 -3.21 -3.16 -16.70
CA SER A 131 -2.25 -2.73 -15.67
C SER A 131 -2.91 -1.99 -14.51
N GLN A 132 -3.96 -1.19 -14.76
CA GLN A 132 -4.67 -0.44 -13.73
C GLN A 132 -5.43 -1.32 -12.74
N MET A 133 -5.70 -2.59 -13.07
CA MET A 133 -6.38 -3.55 -12.19
C MET A 133 -5.40 -4.46 -11.44
N GLN A 134 -4.11 -4.37 -11.76
CA GLN A 134 -3.06 -5.17 -11.15
C GLN A 134 -2.45 -4.46 -9.94
N GLN A 135 -1.73 -5.23 -9.12
CA GLN A 135 -0.87 -4.71 -8.06
C GLN A 135 0.21 -3.77 -8.62
N SER A 136 0.57 -2.76 -7.84
CA SER A 136 1.54 -1.73 -8.19
C SER A 136 2.94 -2.09 -7.70
N GLN A 137 3.02 -2.52 -6.44
CA GLN A 137 4.26 -2.95 -5.79
C GLN A 137 4.73 -4.28 -6.35
N GLY A 138 6.05 -4.48 -6.27
CA GLY A 138 6.68 -5.78 -6.47
C GLY A 138 6.88 -6.50 -5.14
N ARG A 139 7.86 -7.40 -5.12
CA ARG A 139 8.33 -8.04 -3.90
C ARG A 139 8.96 -7.00 -2.96
N LEU A 140 8.59 -7.02 -1.68
CA LEU A 140 9.24 -6.24 -0.64
C LEU A 140 10.61 -6.86 -0.32
N ASN A 141 11.70 -6.16 -0.66
CA ASN A 141 13.06 -6.71 -0.59
C ASN A 141 13.95 -5.97 0.43
N PHE A 142 14.22 -4.69 0.21
CA PHE A 142 15.08 -3.89 1.08
C PHE A 142 14.55 -2.46 1.18
N ALA A 143 14.55 -1.89 2.38
CA ALA A 143 14.10 -0.52 2.62
C ALA A 143 15.11 0.22 3.50
N ILE A 144 15.45 1.44 3.11
CA ILE A 144 16.22 2.38 3.92
C ILE A 144 15.25 3.46 4.38
N VAL A 145 15.11 3.63 5.69
CA VAL A 145 14.21 4.62 6.28
C VAL A 145 15.03 5.79 6.80
N ASP A 146 14.88 6.96 6.17
CA ASP A 146 15.40 8.21 6.70
C ASP A 146 14.49 8.76 7.80
N GLU A 147 15.06 9.47 8.78
CA GLU A 147 14.36 9.91 10.00
C GLU A 147 13.54 8.78 10.65
N VAL A 148 14.23 7.65 10.90
CA VAL A 148 13.64 6.38 11.36
C VAL A 148 12.86 6.51 12.67
N ASP A 149 13.29 7.40 13.57
CA ASP A 149 12.61 7.73 14.81
C ASP A 149 11.25 8.37 14.54
N ASN A 150 11.20 9.36 13.65
CA ASN A 150 9.95 9.99 13.26
C ASN A 150 8.98 8.98 12.61
N ILE A 151 9.46 8.16 11.67
CA ILE A 151 8.60 7.25 10.90
C ILE A 151 8.18 6.02 11.71
N LEU A 152 9.13 5.32 12.35
CA LEU A 152 8.85 4.04 13.02
C LEU A 152 8.42 4.17 14.48
N ILE A 153 8.52 5.36 15.08
CA ILE A 153 8.08 5.62 16.46
C ILE A 153 6.92 6.61 16.47
N ASP A 154 7.12 7.83 15.96
CA ASP A 154 6.12 8.89 16.10
C ASP A 154 4.90 8.68 15.20
N GLU A 155 5.12 8.43 13.90
CA GLU A 155 4.03 8.24 12.93
C GLU A 155 3.36 6.87 13.07
N ALA A 156 4.11 5.84 13.46
CA ALA A 156 3.60 4.49 13.69
C ALA A 156 2.51 4.40 14.77
N ARG A 157 2.28 5.46 15.56
CA ARG A 157 1.18 5.54 16.53
C ARG A 157 -0.21 5.56 15.90
N THR A 158 -0.32 5.99 14.64
CA THR A 158 -1.60 6.06 13.92
C THR A 158 -1.59 5.03 12.78
N PRO A 159 -2.55 4.08 12.74
CA PRO A 159 -2.59 3.10 11.67
C PRO A 159 -2.94 3.75 10.31
N LEU A 160 -2.40 3.18 9.24
CA LEU A 160 -2.82 3.51 7.87
C LEU A 160 -4.17 2.85 7.57
N ILE A 161 -5.17 3.67 7.21
CA ILE A 161 -6.54 3.21 6.95
C ILE A 161 -7.00 3.74 5.61
N ILE A 162 -7.49 2.86 4.74
CA ILE A 162 -8.25 3.25 3.55
C ILE A 162 -9.73 3.25 3.92
N SER A 163 -10.34 4.44 3.90
CA SER A 163 -11.78 4.61 4.05
C SER A 163 -12.40 5.00 2.71
N GLY A 164 -13.55 4.40 2.38
CA GLY A 164 -14.37 4.80 1.25
C GLY A 164 -15.73 5.33 1.72
N PRO A 165 -16.44 6.11 0.89
CA PRO A 165 -17.84 6.42 1.15
C PRO A 165 -18.64 5.11 1.22
N ALA A 166 -19.63 5.04 2.11
CA ALA A 166 -20.61 3.97 2.07
C ALA A 166 -21.41 4.09 0.77
N HIS A 167 -21.31 3.09 -0.10
CA HIS A 167 -22.05 3.05 -1.37
C HIS A 167 -23.48 2.51 -1.22
N ASP A 168 -23.95 2.30 0.01
CA ASP A 168 -25.26 1.73 0.29
C ASP A 168 -26.39 2.69 -0.08
N ASP A 169 -27.34 2.18 -0.86
CA ASP A 169 -28.66 2.79 -0.99
C ASP A 169 -29.37 2.70 0.36
N VAL A 170 -29.40 3.80 1.10
CA VAL A 170 -30.03 3.90 2.42
C VAL A 170 -31.51 3.51 2.38
N THR A 171 -32.17 3.59 1.21
CA THR A 171 -33.56 3.17 1.06
C THR A 171 -33.73 1.65 1.22
N LYS A 172 -32.67 0.86 1.02
CA LYS A 172 -32.67 -0.60 1.27
C LYS A 172 -33.05 -0.91 2.72
N TYR A 173 -32.49 -0.20 3.70
CA TYR A 173 -32.81 -0.42 5.12
C TYR A 173 -34.30 -0.21 5.43
N ALA A 174 -34.91 0.83 4.86
CA ALA A 174 -36.34 1.10 5.03
C ALA A 174 -37.24 0.06 4.33
N ARG A 175 -36.79 -0.52 3.22
CA ARG A 175 -37.49 -1.62 2.55
C ARG A 175 -37.35 -2.93 3.33
N ALA A 176 -36.14 -3.23 3.81
CA ALA A 176 -35.86 -4.39 4.64
C ALA A 176 -36.70 -4.40 5.94
N ASP A 177 -36.82 -3.25 6.64
CA ASP A 177 -37.70 -3.14 7.82
C ASP A 177 -39.17 -3.47 7.47
N LYS A 178 -39.67 -2.98 6.33
CA LYS A 178 -41.04 -3.30 5.88
C LYS A 178 -41.23 -4.79 5.58
N VAL A 179 -40.23 -5.45 5.02
CA VAL A 179 -40.25 -6.90 4.77
C VAL A 179 -40.21 -7.65 6.09
N ALA A 180 -39.25 -7.33 6.96
CA ALA A 180 -39.05 -7.98 8.25
C ALA A 180 -40.31 -7.95 9.14
N ARG A 181 -41.02 -6.80 9.20
CA ARG A 181 -42.28 -6.66 9.96
C ARG A 181 -43.43 -7.53 9.47
N GLN A 182 -43.34 -8.06 8.25
CA GLN A 182 -44.36 -8.94 7.66
C GLN A 182 -44.02 -10.43 7.84
N LEU A 183 -42.81 -10.76 8.31
CA LEU A 183 -42.43 -12.12 8.63
C LEU A 183 -42.98 -12.55 9.99
N LYS A 184 -43.19 -13.85 10.18
CA LYS A 184 -43.77 -14.43 11.38
C LYS A 184 -42.72 -15.28 12.09
N ALA A 185 -42.58 -15.07 13.39
CA ALA A 185 -41.73 -15.90 14.24
C ALA A 185 -42.19 -17.37 14.19
N ASP A 186 -41.25 -18.30 14.32
CA ASP A 186 -41.43 -19.76 14.33
C ASP A 186 -41.96 -20.39 13.02
N ASP A 187 -42.30 -19.56 12.02
CA ASP A 187 -42.67 -20.01 10.67
C ASP A 187 -41.64 -19.53 9.64
N HIS A 188 -41.41 -18.21 9.57
CA HIS A 188 -40.52 -17.60 8.61
C HIS A 188 -39.09 -17.38 9.13
N PHE A 189 -38.89 -17.38 10.45
CA PHE A 189 -37.56 -17.24 11.04
C PHE A 189 -37.49 -17.84 12.43
N GLU A 190 -36.29 -18.23 12.81
CA GLU A 190 -35.96 -18.72 14.14
C GLU A 190 -35.01 -17.75 14.83
N VAL A 191 -35.25 -17.49 16.11
CA VAL A 191 -34.42 -16.61 16.95
C VAL A 191 -33.66 -17.47 17.94
N GLN A 192 -32.33 -17.39 17.90
CA GLN A 192 -31.45 -18.07 18.84
C GLN A 192 -30.92 -17.05 19.85
N GLU A 193 -31.71 -16.74 20.88
CA GLU A 193 -31.40 -15.68 21.85
C GLU A 193 -30.06 -15.86 22.54
N LYS A 194 -29.66 -17.11 22.83
CA LYS A 194 -28.36 -17.40 23.46
C LYS A 194 -27.18 -17.02 22.57
N GLU A 195 -27.34 -17.16 21.26
CA GLU A 195 -26.30 -16.90 20.27
C GLU A 195 -26.40 -15.48 19.68
N HIS A 196 -27.46 -14.73 20.02
CA HIS A 196 -27.78 -13.42 19.44
C HIS A 196 -27.86 -13.47 17.90
N THR A 197 -28.40 -14.56 17.36
CA THR A 197 -28.55 -14.76 15.91
C THR A 197 -30.03 -14.98 15.52
N VAL A 198 -30.35 -14.61 14.28
CA VAL A 198 -31.64 -14.86 13.64
C VAL A 198 -31.38 -15.48 12.28
N SER A 199 -32.10 -16.55 11.96
CA SER A 199 -32.01 -17.24 10.68
C SER A 199 -33.39 -17.37 10.04
N LEU A 200 -33.50 -17.03 8.76
CA LEU A 200 -34.70 -17.31 7.97
C LEU A 200 -34.84 -18.82 7.74
N THR A 201 -36.07 -19.32 7.83
CA THR A 201 -36.42 -20.67 7.38
C THR A 201 -36.55 -20.70 5.85
N GLU A 202 -36.64 -21.88 5.22
CA GLU A 202 -36.88 -21.96 3.76
C GLU A 202 -38.17 -21.25 3.33
N SER A 203 -39.24 -21.34 4.13
CA SER A 203 -40.49 -20.63 3.87
C SER A 203 -40.32 -19.12 4.04
N GLY A 204 -39.53 -18.70 5.03
CA GLY A 204 -39.20 -17.30 5.26
C GLY A 204 -38.39 -16.66 4.16
N VAL A 205 -37.38 -17.36 3.62
CA VAL A 205 -36.59 -16.89 2.46
C VAL A 205 -37.51 -16.63 1.27
N ARG A 206 -38.35 -17.59 0.89
CA ARG A 206 -39.27 -17.42 -0.25
C ARG A 206 -40.27 -16.28 -0.04
N GLN A 207 -40.77 -16.14 1.18
CA GLN A 207 -41.72 -15.07 1.51
C GLN A 207 -41.02 -13.70 1.48
N ALA A 208 -39.79 -13.60 1.99
CA ALA A 208 -39.00 -12.38 1.96
C ALA A 208 -38.60 -11.98 0.54
N GLU A 209 -38.15 -12.92 -0.31
CA GLU A 209 -37.84 -12.69 -1.73
C GLU A 209 -39.05 -12.13 -2.48
N LYS A 210 -40.23 -12.73 -2.26
CA LYS A 210 -41.50 -12.25 -2.82
C LYS A 210 -41.86 -10.84 -2.36
N LEU A 211 -41.67 -10.53 -1.07
CA LEU A 211 -41.96 -9.20 -0.51
C LEU A 211 -40.95 -8.14 -0.97
N ALA A 212 -39.69 -8.53 -1.16
CA ALA A 212 -38.63 -7.68 -1.69
C ALA A 212 -38.72 -7.49 -3.21
N GLY A 213 -39.47 -8.35 -3.91
CA GLY A 213 -39.65 -8.30 -5.36
C GLY A 213 -38.44 -8.80 -6.14
N VAL A 214 -37.66 -9.71 -5.55
CA VAL A 214 -36.49 -10.32 -6.17
C VAL A 214 -36.73 -11.80 -6.45
N GLU A 215 -36.04 -12.33 -7.45
CA GLU A 215 -36.14 -13.75 -7.81
C GLU A 215 -35.42 -14.65 -6.79
N SER A 216 -34.21 -14.24 -6.37
CA SER A 216 -33.56 -14.85 -5.22
C SER A 216 -32.55 -13.93 -4.54
N PHE A 217 -32.39 -14.06 -3.23
CA PHE A 217 -31.31 -13.43 -2.46
C PHE A 217 -29.93 -14.03 -2.78
N TYR A 218 -29.87 -15.28 -3.26
CA TYR A 218 -28.60 -15.94 -3.56
C TYR A 218 -28.02 -15.61 -4.95
N THR A 219 -28.73 -14.81 -5.74
CA THR A 219 -28.25 -14.34 -7.05
C THR A 219 -27.25 -13.20 -6.87
N ALA A 220 -26.16 -13.20 -7.66
CA ALA A 220 -25.20 -12.10 -7.68
C ALA A 220 -25.90 -10.75 -7.95
N GLY A 221 -25.65 -9.76 -7.08
CA GLY A 221 -26.34 -8.47 -7.07
C GLY A 221 -27.48 -8.35 -6.05
N ASN A 222 -28.02 -9.48 -5.56
CA ASN A 222 -29.02 -9.51 -4.49
C ASN A 222 -28.47 -10.02 -3.15
N MET A 223 -27.22 -10.48 -3.10
CA MET A 223 -26.60 -11.02 -1.88
C MET A 223 -26.43 -10.00 -0.75
N GLU A 224 -26.67 -8.72 -1.01
CA GLU A 224 -26.70 -7.64 -0.01
C GLU A 224 -28.07 -7.50 0.68
N TRP A 225 -29.09 -8.25 0.26
CA TRP A 225 -30.41 -8.31 0.91
C TRP A 225 -30.40 -9.16 2.18
#